data_AF-A0A922VGX3-F1
#
_entry.id   AF-A0A922VGX3-F1
#
_cell.length_a   1.000
_cell.length_b   1.000
_cell.length_c   1.000
_cell.angle_alpha   90.00
_cell.angle_beta   90.00
_cell.angle_gamma   90.00
#
_symmetry.space_group_name_H-M   'P 1'
#
loop_
_entity.id
_entity.type
_entity.pdbx_description
1 polymer ?
#
loop_
_entity_poly.entity_id
_entity_poly.type
_entity_poly.pdbx_seq_one_letter_code
_entity_poly.pdbx_strand_id
1 'polypeptide(L)'
;MIALLLAATLPPPAEAGITFRAGKIERRLAQGLADRTTRRPVRITDPVRLASISKLAVALAALRLVERRMLDLDRDVANYLGWRLRNPAFPDVPVTLRQLLSHTSGVRDAAGYVMALDDDLAARLADPRAWDDRHGSGHFAYANLNYALVAAVMEGASGTRFDRLMQTELFVPLGIAGCFNWSGCPAGAAQRAVVLYRASGEIAADNLRGRAPPCPG
;
A
#
# COMPACT_ATOMS: atom_id res chain seq x y z
N MET A 1 40.60 19.58 29.83
CA MET A 1 39.21 19.12 30.09
C MET A 1 38.60 18.76 28.74
N ILE A 2 38.71 17.50 28.32
CA ILE A 2 38.20 17.03 27.02
C ILE A 2 36.75 16.59 27.24
N ALA A 3 35.81 17.34 26.68
CA ALA A 3 34.41 16.97 26.69
C ALA A 3 34.19 15.80 25.71
N LEU A 4 33.97 14.60 26.26
CA LEU A 4 33.45 13.46 25.50
C LEU A 4 32.02 13.82 25.08
N LEU A 5 31.84 14.17 23.80
CA LEU A 5 30.51 14.18 23.17
C LEU A 5 30.03 12.73 23.10
N LEU A 6 29.29 12.29 24.12
CA LEU A 6 28.45 11.10 23.99
C LEU A 6 27.47 11.39 22.86
N ALA A 7 27.64 10.71 21.72
CA ALA A 7 26.62 10.67 20.69
C ALA A 7 25.34 10.13 21.36
N ALA A 8 24.34 11.00 21.52
CA ALA A 8 23.08 10.62 22.11
C ALA A 8 22.49 9.49 21.27
N THR A 9 22.39 8.29 21.84
CA THR A 9 21.72 7.17 21.21
C THR A 9 20.27 7.58 21.00
N LEU A 10 19.81 7.53 19.75
CA LEU A 10 18.42 7.85 19.44
C LEU A 10 17.53 6.90 20.25
N PRO A 11 16.47 7.38 20.94
CA PRO A 11 15.55 6.49 21.63
C PRO A 11 15.01 5.44 20.66
N PRO A 12 14.79 4.20 21.12
CA PRO A 12 14.39 3.10 20.27
C PRO A 12 13.11 3.46 19.50
N PRO A 13 13.01 3.08 18.21
CA PRO A 13 11.81 3.31 17.42
C PRO A 13 10.60 2.60 18.06
N ALA A 14 9.40 3.05 17.71
CA ALA A 14 8.20 2.33 18.10
C ALA A 14 8.19 0.91 17.52
N GLU A 15 7.96 -0.07 18.38
CA GLU A 15 7.71 -1.45 18.02
C GLU A 15 6.32 -1.85 18.48
N ALA A 16 5.55 -2.48 17.59
CA ALA A 16 4.24 -3.04 17.91
C ALA A 16 4.12 -4.44 17.30
N GLY A 17 3.54 -5.38 18.05
CA GLY A 17 3.41 -6.77 17.61
C GLY A 17 2.36 -7.54 18.39
N ILE A 18 1.85 -8.61 17.78
CA ILE A 18 0.95 -9.55 18.42
C ILE A 18 1.44 -10.98 18.18
N THR A 19 1.34 -11.84 19.18
CA THR A 19 1.46 -13.29 19.00
C THR A 19 0.09 -13.92 19.21
N PHE A 20 -0.23 -14.94 18.41
CA PHE A 20 -1.51 -15.61 18.46
C PHE A 20 -1.37 -17.10 18.18
N ARG A 21 -2.29 -17.89 18.74
CA ARG A 21 -2.39 -19.34 18.54
C ARG A 21 -3.86 -19.73 18.51
N ALA A 22 -4.25 -20.55 17.53
CA ALA A 22 -5.59 -21.12 17.43
C ALA A 22 -6.73 -20.08 17.62
N GLY A 23 -6.60 -18.92 16.96
CA GLY A 23 -7.59 -17.83 17.03
C GLY A 23 -7.55 -16.97 18.30
N LYS A 24 -6.63 -17.23 19.23
CA LYS A 24 -6.46 -16.44 20.46
C LYS A 24 -5.20 -15.60 20.39
N ILE A 25 -5.30 -14.34 20.78
CA ILE A 25 -4.14 -13.46 20.97
C ILE A 25 -3.49 -13.82 22.31
N GLU A 26 -2.24 -14.26 22.28
CA GLU A 26 -1.46 -14.66 23.46
C GLU A 26 -0.70 -13.47 24.06
N ARG A 27 -0.09 -12.63 23.22
CA ARG A 27 0.68 -11.46 23.65
C ARG A 27 0.44 -10.25 22.75
N ARG A 28 0.50 -9.07 23.36
CA ARG A 28 0.54 -7.76 22.69
C ARG A 28 1.81 -7.03 23.12
N LEU A 29 2.55 -6.52 22.16
CA LEU A 29 3.77 -5.74 22.36
C LEU A 29 3.53 -4.33 21.83
N ALA A 30 3.85 -3.33 22.63
CA ALA A 30 3.92 -1.92 22.23
C ALA A 30 5.04 -1.27 23.05
N GLN A 31 6.16 -0.93 22.42
CA GLN A 31 7.35 -0.39 23.08
C GLN A 31 7.95 0.76 22.27
N GLY A 32 8.60 1.72 22.94
CA GLY A 32 9.18 2.89 22.30
C GLY A 32 8.19 4.05 22.13
N LEU A 33 8.55 4.99 21.25
CA LEU A 33 7.84 6.26 21.07
C LEU A 33 7.17 6.31 19.70
N ALA A 34 5.85 6.52 19.68
CA ALA A 34 5.11 6.77 18.46
C ALA A 34 5.42 8.16 17.85
N ASP A 35 5.88 9.09 18.69
CA ASP A 35 6.40 10.39 18.28
C ASP A 35 7.55 10.77 19.21
N ARG A 36 8.76 10.88 18.63
CA ARG A 36 9.99 11.23 19.37
C ARG A 36 10.03 12.70 19.77
N THR A 37 9.37 13.59 19.03
CA THR A 37 9.32 15.03 19.31
C THR A 37 8.44 15.29 20.52
N THR A 38 7.24 14.70 20.57
CA THR A 38 6.32 14.86 21.70
C THR A 38 6.56 13.86 22.83
N ARG A 39 7.52 12.94 22.66
CA ARG A 39 7.80 11.80 23.56
C ARG A 39 6.55 10.96 23.84
N ARG A 40 5.62 10.86 22.89
CA ARG A 40 4.39 10.09 23.06
C ARG A 40 4.71 8.59 22.99
N PRO A 41 4.39 7.78 24.02
CA PRO A 41 4.59 6.33 23.95
C PRO A 41 3.66 5.71 22.90
N VAL A 42 4.14 4.69 22.21
CA VAL A 42 3.30 3.92 21.27
C VAL A 42 2.28 3.07 22.03
N ARG A 43 1.07 2.98 21.47
CA ARG A 43 0.01 2.07 21.96
C ARG A 43 -0.26 0.99 20.92
N ILE A 44 -0.70 -0.17 21.39
CA ILE A 44 -1.09 -1.29 20.49
C ILE A 44 -2.25 -0.94 19.53
N THR A 45 -2.98 0.15 19.81
CA THR A 45 -4.09 0.66 19.00
C THR A 45 -3.71 1.84 18.10
N ASP A 46 -2.45 2.25 18.10
CA ASP A 46 -2.01 3.39 17.28
C ASP A 46 -1.93 2.96 15.79
N PRO A 47 -2.44 3.78 14.86
CA PRO A 47 -2.32 3.49 13.44
C PRO A 47 -0.87 3.50 12.97
N VAL A 48 -0.50 2.49 12.19
CA VAL A 48 0.82 2.37 11.56
C VAL A 48 0.68 2.27 10.05
N ARG A 49 1.67 2.80 9.32
CA ARG A 49 1.75 2.65 7.86
C ARG A 49 2.28 1.25 7.53
N LEU A 50 1.50 0.45 6.82
CA LEU A 50 1.79 -0.98 6.58
C LEU A 50 2.67 -1.28 5.37
N ALA A 51 2.94 -0.28 4.52
CA ALA A 51 3.72 -0.45 3.29
C ALA A 51 3.24 -1.68 2.47
N SER A 52 4.15 -2.56 2.04
CA SER A 52 3.80 -3.72 1.21
C SER A 52 2.96 -4.78 1.89
N ILE A 53 2.78 -4.77 3.21
CA ILE A 53 1.82 -5.65 3.89
C ILE A 53 0.39 -5.37 3.38
N SER A 54 0.11 -4.12 2.98
CA SER A 54 -1.17 -3.73 2.39
C SER A 54 -1.56 -4.53 1.15
N LYS A 55 -0.59 -5.07 0.40
CA LYS A 55 -0.85 -5.87 -0.80
C LYS A 55 -1.73 -7.10 -0.51
N LEU A 56 -1.54 -7.74 0.65
CA LEU A 56 -2.38 -8.86 1.05
C LEU A 56 -3.84 -8.42 1.21
N ALA A 57 -4.09 -7.27 1.83
CA ALA A 57 -5.44 -6.71 1.97
C ALA A 57 -6.07 -6.42 0.60
N VAL A 58 -5.31 -5.78 -0.30
CA VAL A 58 -5.78 -5.50 -1.68
C VAL A 58 -6.09 -6.77 -2.45
N ALA A 59 -5.23 -7.78 -2.37
CA ALA A 59 -5.43 -9.05 -3.04
C ALA A 59 -6.70 -9.75 -2.53
N LEU A 60 -6.95 -9.75 -1.21
CA LEU A 60 -8.18 -10.30 -0.64
C LEU A 60 -9.43 -9.58 -1.17
N ALA A 61 -9.44 -8.24 -1.20
CA ALA A 61 -10.56 -7.48 -1.74
C ALA A 61 -10.77 -7.72 -3.25
N ALA A 62 -9.68 -7.79 -4.03
CA ALA A 62 -9.77 -8.13 -5.45
C ALA A 62 -10.38 -9.52 -5.67
N LEU A 63 -9.97 -10.52 -4.86
CA LEU A 63 -10.53 -11.87 -4.94
C LEU A 63 -12.00 -11.93 -4.50
N ARG A 64 -12.45 -11.08 -3.57
CA ARG A 64 -13.89 -10.92 -3.24
C ARG A 64 -14.70 -10.43 -4.45
N LEU A 65 -14.14 -9.52 -5.25
CA LEU A 65 -14.77 -9.07 -6.50
C LEU A 65 -14.76 -10.17 -7.58
N VAL A 66 -13.75 -11.04 -7.59
CA VAL A 66 -13.72 -12.24 -8.44
C VAL A 66 -14.83 -13.22 -8.04
N GLU A 67 -14.99 -13.50 -6.74
CA GLU A 67 -16.09 -14.35 -6.23
C GLU A 67 -17.46 -13.83 -6.65
N ARG A 68 -17.61 -12.50 -6.69
CA ARG A 68 -18.83 -11.79 -7.12
C ARG A 68 -18.96 -11.67 -8.65
N ARG A 69 -18.03 -12.25 -9.41
CA ARG A 69 -17.97 -12.19 -10.88
C ARG A 69 -17.88 -10.77 -11.45
N MET A 70 -17.44 -9.81 -10.65
CA MET A 70 -17.15 -8.44 -11.12
C MET A 70 -15.77 -8.35 -11.76
N LEU A 71 -14.84 -9.19 -11.29
CA LEU A 71 -13.52 -9.37 -11.87
C LEU A 71 -13.33 -10.81 -12.33
N ASP A 72 -12.41 -10.98 -13.27
CA ASP A 72 -11.98 -12.26 -13.80
C ASP A 72 -10.44 -12.24 -13.78
N LEU A 73 -9.85 -13.32 -13.25
CA LEU A 73 -8.41 -13.44 -13.06
C LEU A 73 -7.66 -13.51 -14.40
N ASP A 74 -8.26 -14.09 -15.43
CA ASP A 74 -7.61 -14.42 -16.70
C ASP A 74 -8.06 -13.52 -17.85
N ARG A 75 -9.07 -12.67 -17.62
CA ARG A 75 -9.45 -11.62 -18.57
C ARG A 75 -8.32 -10.58 -18.68
N ASP A 76 -8.11 -10.09 -19.91
CA ASP A 76 -7.25 -8.93 -20.17
C ASP A 76 -7.74 -7.71 -19.40
N VAL A 77 -6.86 -7.13 -18.59
CA VAL A 77 -7.20 -6.01 -17.69
C VAL A 77 -7.54 -4.73 -18.44
N ALA A 78 -7.14 -4.60 -19.71
CA ALA A 78 -7.53 -3.48 -20.56
C ALA A 78 -9.07 -3.29 -20.63
N ASN A 79 -9.84 -4.39 -20.50
CA ASN A 79 -11.30 -4.35 -20.47
C ASN A 79 -11.87 -3.63 -19.24
N TYR A 80 -11.15 -3.61 -18.13
CA TYR A 80 -11.56 -2.88 -16.91
C TYR A 80 -10.98 -1.47 -16.90
N LEU A 81 -9.77 -1.30 -17.41
CA LEU A 81 -9.06 -0.02 -17.41
C LEU A 81 -9.61 0.98 -18.43
N GLY A 82 -10.20 0.51 -19.54
CA GLY A 82 -10.67 1.37 -20.63
C GLY A 82 -9.55 1.88 -21.56
N TRP A 83 -8.31 1.42 -21.37
CA TRP A 83 -7.17 1.73 -22.22
C TRP A 83 -6.26 0.52 -22.40
N ARG A 84 -5.48 0.52 -23.49
CA ARG A 84 -4.63 -0.61 -23.87
C ARG A 84 -3.38 -0.67 -22.98
N LEU A 85 -3.34 -1.64 -22.08
CA LEU A 85 -2.15 -1.95 -21.28
C LEU A 85 -1.36 -3.09 -21.94
N ARG A 86 -0.18 -2.78 -22.50
CA ARG A 86 0.69 -3.78 -23.12
C ARG A 86 2.15 -3.52 -22.82
N ASN A 87 2.90 -4.61 -22.68
CA ASN A 87 4.35 -4.56 -22.75
C ASN A 87 4.78 -4.24 -24.19
N PRO A 88 5.55 -3.17 -24.45
CA PRO A 88 5.99 -2.83 -25.80
C PRO A 88 6.80 -3.92 -26.51
N ALA A 89 7.54 -4.75 -25.76
CA ALA A 89 8.31 -5.87 -26.32
C ALA A 89 7.43 -7.10 -26.63
N PHE A 90 6.22 -7.16 -26.06
CA PHE A 90 5.27 -8.28 -26.23
C PHE A 90 3.85 -7.75 -26.49
N PRO A 91 3.62 -7.01 -27.60
CA PRO A 91 2.43 -6.18 -27.79
C PRO A 91 1.13 -6.98 -27.95
N ASP A 92 1.22 -8.25 -28.33
CA ASP A 92 0.08 -9.15 -28.56
C ASP A 92 -0.31 -9.95 -27.31
N VAL A 93 0.50 -9.89 -26.25
CA VAL A 93 0.26 -10.63 -25.00
C VAL A 93 -0.57 -9.75 -24.06
N PRO A 94 -1.81 -10.17 -23.70
CA PRO A 94 -2.61 -9.44 -22.73
C PRO A 94 -2.01 -9.55 -21.32
N VAL A 95 -2.20 -8.49 -20.53
CA VAL A 95 -1.89 -8.51 -19.10
C VAL A 95 -3.16 -8.90 -18.35
N THR A 96 -3.06 -9.84 -17.43
CA THR A 96 -4.22 -10.35 -16.66
C THR A 96 -4.15 -9.95 -15.19
N LEU A 97 -5.30 -9.95 -14.51
CA LEU A 97 -5.35 -9.65 -13.07
C LEU A 97 -4.54 -10.67 -12.26
N ARG A 98 -4.56 -11.95 -12.67
CA ARG A 98 -3.74 -13.03 -12.09
C ARG A 98 -2.26 -12.64 -12.10
N GLN A 99 -1.76 -12.23 -13.25
CA GLN A 99 -0.36 -11.86 -13.42
C GLN A 99 0.04 -10.63 -12.59
N LEU A 100 -0.84 -9.63 -12.47
CA LEU A 100 -0.60 -8.48 -11.61
C LEU A 100 -0.49 -8.89 -10.14
N LEU A 101 -1.46 -9.67 -9.64
CA LEU A 101 -1.51 -10.13 -8.26
C LEU A 101 -0.30 -11.01 -7.89
N SER A 102 0.17 -11.82 -8.84
CA SER A 102 1.31 -12.74 -8.65
C SER A 102 2.66 -12.15 -9.02
N HIS A 103 2.74 -10.88 -9.42
CA HIS A 103 3.97 -10.25 -9.89
C HIS A 103 4.63 -10.97 -11.09
N THR A 104 3.83 -11.47 -12.02
CA THR A 104 4.29 -12.14 -13.26
C THR A 104 3.81 -11.43 -14.53
N SER A 105 3.41 -10.16 -14.43
CA SER A 105 2.90 -9.33 -15.53
C SER A 105 3.98 -8.84 -16.50
N GLY A 106 5.24 -8.89 -16.10
CA GLY A 106 6.34 -8.21 -16.80
C GLY A 106 6.43 -6.72 -16.49
N VAL A 107 5.58 -6.14 -15.63
CA VAL A 107 5.69 -4.74 -15.19
C VAL A 107 6.92 -4.58 -14.27
N ARG A 108 7.59 -3.44 -14.36
CA ARG A 108 8.80 -3.07 -13.62
C ARG A 108 8.66 -1.70 -12.98
N ASP A 109 9.30 -1.52 -11.82
CA ASP A 109 9.28 -0.25 -11.08
C ASP A 109 10.32 0.77 -11.59
N ALA A 110 11.10 0.46 -12.64
CA ALA A 110 12.20 1.31 -13.10
C ALA A 110 11.75 2.65 -13.72
N ALA A 111 10.48 2.76 -14.12
CA ALA A 111 9.85 4.04 -14.48
C ALA A 111 9.45 4.90 -13.25
N GLY A 112 9.68 4.40 -12.03
CA GLY A 112 9.25 5.00 -10.77
C GLY A 112 7.82 4.60 -10.40
N TYR A 113 7.62 4.16 -9.16
CA TYR A 113 6.33 3.69 -8.65
C TYR A 113 5.69 4.63 -7.62
N VAL A 114 6.44 5.63 -7.14
CA VAL A 114 5.90 6.66 -6.27
C VAL A 114 5.16 7.66 -7.16
N MET A 115 3.86 7.73 -6.96
CA MET A 115 2.96 8.55 -7.76
C MET A 115 2.22 9.56 -6.86
N ALA A 116 2.02 10.76 -7.39
CA ALA A 116 1.10 11.73 -6.81
C ALA A 116 -0.37 11.29 -7.00
N LEU A 117 -1.29 11.95 -6.30
CA LEU A 117 -2.73 11.61 -6.37
C LEU A 117 -3.34 11.87 -7.76
N ASP A 118 -2.79 12.83 -8.48
CA ASP A 118 -3.19 13.32 -9.79
C ASP A 118 -2.27 12.83 -10.93
N ASP A 119 -1.32 11.94 -10.63
CA ASP A 119 -0.46 11.34 -11.65
C ASP A 119 -1.25 10.39 -12.56
N ASP A 120 -0.97 10.46 -13.86
CA ASP A 120 -1.54 9.56 -14.86
C ASP A 120 -0.77 8.22 -14.91
N LEU A 121 -1.46 7.15 -14.48
CA LEU A 121 -0.92 5.78 -14.51
C LEU A 121 -0.67 5.27 -15.94
N ALA A 122 -1.53 5.61 -16.90
CA ALA A 122 -1.34 5.20 -18.28
C ALA A 122 -0.10 5.87 -18.88
N ALA A 123 0.10 7.16 -18.60
CA ALA A 123 1.31 7.88 -19.00
C ALA A 123 2.57 7.27 -18.36
N ARG A 124 2.51 6.88 -17.08
CA ARG A 124 3.62 6.20 -16.41
C ARG A 124 3.99 4.88 -17.10
N LEU A 125 2.99 4.10 -17.52
CA LEU A 125 3.21 2.80 -18.14
C LEU A 125 3.50 2.87 -19.65
N ALA A 126 3.43 4.07 -20.24
CA ALA A 126 3.94 4.32 -21.59
C ALA A 126 5.48 4.36 -21.64
N ASP A 127 6.16 4.56 -20.50
CA ASP A 127 7.62 4.46 -20.41
C ASP A 127 8.06 2.99 -20.57
N PRO A 128 8.89 2.64 -21.58
CA PRO A 128 9.37 1.26 -21.76
C PRO A 128 10.10 0.69 -20.54
N ARG A 129 10.69 1.54 -19.68
CA ARG A 129 11.32 1.11 -18.41
C ARG A 129 10.31 0.56 -17.39
N ALA A 130 9.01 0.78 -17.61
CA ALA A 130 7.96 0.16 -16.81
C ALA A 130 7.75 -1.32 -17.16
N TRP A 131 8.54 -1.90 -18.08
CA TRP A 131 8.33 -3.24 -18.61
C TRP A 131 9.62 -4.06 -18.67
N ASP A 132 9.48 -5.38 -18.55
CA ASP A 132 10.50 -6.38 -18.85
C ASP A 132 10.55 -6.60 -20.36
N ASP A 133 11.66 -6.22 -20.99
CA ASP A 133 11.87 -6.34 -22.43
C ASP A 133 12.39 -7.73 -22.87
N ARG A 134 12.69 -8.63 -21.92
CA ARG A 134 13.32 -9.94 -22.20
C ARG A 134 12.39 -11.12 -22.04
N HIS A 135 11.65 -11.17 -20.93
CA HIS A 135 10.92 -12.37 -20.55
C HIS A 135 9.42 -12.28 -20.76
N GLY A 136 8.87 -11.06 -20.87
CA GLY A 136 7.43 -10.84 -20.96
C GLY A 136 6.69 -11.29 -19.70
N SER A 137 5.47 -11.82 -19.87
CA SER A 137 4.64 -12.32 -18.77
C SER A 137 4.96 -13.77 -18.40
N GLY A 138 4.79 -14.14 -17.13
CA GLY A 138 5.00 -15.50 -16.61
C GLY A 138 6.23 -15.62 -15.71
N HIS A 139 7.17 -14.68 -15.80
CA HIS A 139 8.34 -14.62 -14.93
C HIS A 139 8.08 -13.74 -13.72
N PHE A 140 8.42 -14.25 -12.53
CA PHE A 140 8.26 -13.48 -11.30
C PHE A 140 9.24 -12.30 -11.25
N ALA A 141 8.68 -11.11 -11.09
CA ALA A 141 9.40 -9.88 -10.88
C ALA A 141 8.56 -8.97 -9.98
N TYR A 142 8.98 -8.80 -8.73
CA TYR A 142 8.29 -7.90 -7.81
C TYR A 142 8.29 -6.46 -8.36
N ALA A 143 7.11 -5.86 -8.41
CA ALA A 143 6.87 -4.49 -8.85
C ALA A 143 5.68 -3.90 -8.10
N ASN A 144 5.86 -2.73 -7.50
CA ASN A 144 4.80 -2.00 -6.81
C ASN A 144 3.73 -1.49 -7.77
N LEU A 145 4.11 -1.11 -9.00
CA LEU A 145 3.18 -0.66 -10.03
C LEU A 145 2.09 -1.69 -10.35
N ASN A 146 2.34 -2.99 -10.15
CA ASN A 146 1.30 -4.01 -10.27
C ASN A 146 0.10 -3.75 -9.36
N TYR A 147 0.33 -3.27 -8.15
CA TYR A 147 -0.76 -3.03 -7.20
C TYR A 147 -1.45 -1.68 -7.42
N ALA A 148 -0.80 -0.72 -8.06
CA ALA A 148 -1.47 0.46 -8.60
C ALA A 148 -2.43 0.06 -9.73
N LEU A 149 -2.00 -0.84 -10.62
CA LEU A 149 -2.85 -1.40 -11.67
C LEU A 149 -4.00 -2.25 -11.10
N VAL A 150 -3.76 -3.08 -10.08
CA VAL A 150 -4.84 -3.83 -9.42
C VAL A 150 -5.89 -2.88 -8.85
N ALA A 151 -5.47 -1.80 -8.18
CA ALA A 151 -6.40 -0.79 -7.68
C ALA A 151 -7.21 -0.15 -8.83
N ALA A 152 -6.56 0.27 -9.91
CA ALA A 152 -7.23 0.85 -11.08
C ALA A 152 -8.21 -0.12 -11.75
N VAL A 153 -7.86 -1.41 -11.84
CA VAL A 153 -8.76 -2.48 -12.34
C VAL A 153 -9.99 -2.63 -11.45
N MET A 154 -9.79 -2.61 -10.12
CA MET A 154 -10.89 -2.69 -9.15
C MET A 154 -11.81 -1.47 -9.26
N GLU A 155 -11.27 -0.27 -9.44
CA GLU A 155 -12.04 0.96 -9.67
C GLU A 155 -12.82 0.89 -10.98
N GLY A 156 -12.17 0.52 -12.08
CA GLY A 156 -12.79 0.41 -13.40
C GLY A 156 -13.93 -0.62 -13.45
N ALA A 157 -13.79 -1.75 -12.75
CA ALA A 157 -14.84 -2.76 -12.69
C ALA A 157 -16.03 -2.39 -11.78
N SER A 158 -15.79 -1.57 -10.75
CA SER A 158 -16.81 -1.24 -9.75
C SER A 158 -17.43 0.16 -9.90
N GLY A 159 -16.78 1.05 -10.65
CA GLY A 159 -17.10 2.48 -10.66
C GLY A 159 -16.90 3.18 -9.31
N THR A 160 -16.24 2.52 -8.34
CA THR A 160 -16.09 3.01 -6.97
C THR A 160 -14.62 3.27 -6.68
N ARG A 161 -14.31 4.41 -6.05
CA ARG A 161 -12.96 4.78 -5.64
C ARG A 161 -12.34 3.70 -4.74
N PHE A 162 -11.08 3.36 -4.98
CA PHE A 162 -10.39 2.22 -4.41
C PHE A 162 -10.40 2.22 -2.87
N ASP A 163 -10.13 3.36 -2.24
CA ASP A 163 -10.13 3.49 -0.77
C ASP A 163 -11.51 3.20 -0.15
N ARG A 164 -12.60 3.55 -0.85
CA ARG A 164 -13.98 3.23 -0.45
C ARG A 164 -14.30 1.77 -0.68
N LEU A 165 -13.85 1.21 -1.81
CA LEU A 165 -14.03 -0.20 -2.11
C LEU A 165 -13.33 -1.10 -1.08
N MET A 166 -12.13 -0.71 -0.62
CA MET A 166 -11.44 -1.43 0.46
C MET A 166 -12.21 -1.39 1.80
N GLN A 167 -12.96 -0.33 2.07
CA GLN A 167 -13.84 -0.29 3.25
C GLN A 167 -14.98 -1.30 3.12
N THR A 168 -15.67 -1.31 1.97
CA THR A 168 -16.87 -2.13 1.76
C THR A 168 -16.55 -3.61 1.58
N GLU A 169 -15.49 -3.94 0.85
CA GLU A 169 -15.16 -5.34 0.51
C GLU A 169 -14.35 -6.06 1.60
N LEU A 170 -13.63 -5.32 2.46
CA LEU A 170 -12.68 -5.91 3.42
C LEU A 170 -12.81 -5.36 4.84
N PHE A 171 -12.56 -4.06 5.05
CA PHE A 171 -12.34 -3.55 6.41
C PHE A 171 -13.61 -3.57 7.27
N VAL A 172 -14.74 -3.06 6.76
CA VAL A 172 -16.00 -3.04 7.52
C VAL A 172 -16.53 -4.46 7.79
N PRO A 173 -16.61 -5.38 6.81
CA PRO A 173 -17.07 -6.75 7.07
C PRO A 173 -16.23 -7.52 8.09
N LEU A 174 -14.92 -7.25 8.16
CA LEU A 174 -14.00 -7.92 9.09
C LEU A 174 -13.83 -7.16 10.41
N GLY A 175 -14.49 -6.02 10.59
CA GLY A 175 -14.33 -5.17 11.79
C GLY A 175 -12.91 -4.62 11.97
N ILE A 176 -12.17 -4.42 10.87
CA ILE A 176 -10.79 -3.93 10.89
C ILE A 176 -10.80 -2.39 10.81
N ALA A 177 -10.19 -1.73 11.80
CA ALA A 177 -10.00 -0.28 11.81
C ALA A 177 -8.83 0.16 10.90
N GLY A 178 -8.95 -0.13 9.60
CA GLY A 178 -7.95 0.15 8.56
C GLY A 178 -8.45 1.10 7.47
N CYS A 179 -7.54 1.66 6.69
CA CYS A 179 -7.85 2.66 5.66
C CYS A 179 -6.65 2.87 4.71
N PHE A 180 -6.93 3.23 3.46
CA PHE A 180 -5.91 3.66 2.48
C PHE A 180 -5.81 5.19 2.36
N ASN A 181 -6.82 5.92 2.84
CA ASN A 181 -6.86 7.37 2.88
C ASN A 181 -7.30 7.82 4.29
N TRP A 182 -6.66 8.86 4.84
CA TRP A 182 -6.98 9.40 6.17
C TRP A 182 -8.45 9.79 6.34
N SER A 183 -9.10 10.27 5.27
CA SER A 183 -10.54 10.58 5.27
C SER A 183 -11.45 9.36 5.43
N GLY A 184 -10.92 8.15 5.17
CA GLY A 184 -11.60 6.87 5.37
C GLY A 184 -11.20 6.16 6.66
N CYS A 185 -10.27 6.73 7.45
CA CYS A 185 -9.89 6.15 8.74
C CYS A 185 -10.89 6.53 9.84
N PRO A 186 -10.94 5.78 10.96
CA PRO A 186 -11.67 6.21 12.15
C PRO A 186 -11.28 7.61 12.60
N ALA A 187 -12.25 8.37 13.10
CA ALA A 187 -12.01 9.71 13.64
C ALA A 187 -10.89 9.68 14.70
N GLY A 188 -9.96 10.64 14.62
CA GLY A 188 -8.83 10.69 15.54
C GLY A 188 -7.63 9.80 15.14
N ALA A 189 -7.73 8.98 14.09
CA ALA A 189 -6.65 8.06 13.69
C ALA A 189 -5.39 8.81 13.25
N ALA A 190 -5.53 9.84 12.40
CA ALA A 190 -4.41 10.63 11.91
C ALA A 190 -3.57 11.24 13.06
N GLN A 191 -4.25 11.75 14.10
CA GLN A 191 -3.62 12.37 15.27
C GLN A 191 -2.77 11.41 16.10
N ARG A 192 -3.11 10.12 16.06
CA ARG A 192 -2.42 9.07 16.82
C ARG A 192 -1.48 8.24 15.96
N ALA A 193 -1.40 8.53 14.66
CA ALA A 193 -0.53 7.80 13.74
C ALA A 193 0.91 7.79 14.26
N VAL A 194 1.57 6.65 14.12
CA VAL A 194 2.98 6.51 14.46
C VAL A 194 3.82 7.24 13.40
N VAL A 195 4.72 8.12 13.85
CA VAL A 195 5.66 8.84 12.99
C VAL A 195 6.69 7.85 12.45
N LEU A 196 6.89 7.85 11.13
CA LEU A 196 7.90 7.03 10.48
C LEU A 196 9.21 7.80 10.43
N TYR A 197 10.27 7.19 10.98
CA TYR A 197 11.62 7.75 10.97
C TYR A 197 12.51 6.96 10.01
N ARG A 198 13.41 7.66 9.31
CA ARG A 198 14.54 7.05 8.60
C ARG A 198 15.58 6.54 9.61
N ALA A 199 16.50 5.70 9.16
CA ALA A 199 17.63 5.26 9.97
C ALA A 199 18.49 6.44 10.47
N SER A 200 18.55 7.54 9.71
CA SER A 200 19.20 8.80 10.11
C SER A 200 18.50 9.52 11.27
N GLY A 201 17.28 9.12 11.62
CA GLY A 201 16.44 9.80 12.61
C GLY A 201 15.56 10.90 12.04
N GLU A 202 15.70 11.23 10.75
CA GLU A 202 14.81 12.17 10.06
C GLU A 202 13.38 11.61 9.93
N ILE A 203 12.40 12.50 9.92
CA ILE A 203 11.01 12.12 9.69
C ILE A 203 10.83 11.75 8.21
N ALA A 204 10.48 10.49 7.93
CA ALA A 204 10.07 10.03 6.62
C ALA A 204 8.58 10.32 6.35
N ALA A 205 7.73 10.18 7.37
CA ALA A 205 6.32 10.56 7.31
C ALA A 205 5.83 10.93 8.71
N ASP A 206 5.25 12.12 8.86
CA ASP A 206 4.71 12.58 10.14
C ASP A 206 3.28 12.07 10.40
N ASN A 207 2.77 12.39 11.58
CA ASN A 207 1.39 12.17 12.01
C ASN A 207 0.47 13.34 11.61
N LEU A 208 0.82 14.03 10.51
CA LEU A 208 0.16 15.24 10.03
C LEU A 208 0.07 16.36 11.08
N ARG A 209 0.98 16.34 12.06
CA ARG A 209 1.02 17.26 13.21
C ARG A 209 -0.31 17.34 13.95
N GLY A 210 -1.03 16.22 14.02
CA GLY A 210 -2.33 16.16 14.69
C GLY A 210 -3.50 16.73 13.88
N ARG A 211 -3.34 16.95 12.57
CA ARG A 211 -4.42 17.43 11.69
C ARG A 211 -4.81 16.37 10.67
N ALA A 212 -6.06 16.40 10.23
CA ALA A 212 -6.43 15.65 9.03
C ALA A 212 -5.74 16.33 7.82
N PRO A 213 -5.33 15.57 6.80
CA PRO A 213 -4.87 16.20 5.57
C PRO A 213 -6.06 16.93 4.92
N PRO A 214 -5.80 18.01 4.18
CA PRO A 214 -6.85 18.63 3.37
C PRO A 214 -7.47 17.57 2.45
N CYS A 215 -8.78 17.68 2.20
CA CYS A 215 -9.41 16.84 1.17
C CYS A 215 -8.69 17.10 -0.16
N PRO A 216 -8.37 16.06 -0.95
CA PRO A 216 -8.01 16.28 -2.34
C PRO A 216 -9.15 17.09 -2.98
N GLY A 217 -8.80 18.23 -3.59
CA GLY A 217 -9.74 19.05 -4.36
C GLY A 217 -10.20 18.36 -5.63
#